data_AF-A0A938J5U7-F1
#
_entry.id   AF-A0A938J5U7-F1
#
_cell.length_a   1.000
_cell.length_b   1.000
_cell.length_c   1.000
_cell.angle_alpha   90.00
_cell.angle_beta   90.00
_cell.angle_gamma   90.00
#
_symmetry.space_group_name_H-M   'P 1'
#
loop_
_entity.id
_entity.type
_entity.pdbx_description
1 polymer ?
#
loop_
_entity_poly.entity_id
_entity_poly.type
_entity_poly.pdbx_seq_one_letter_code
_entity_poly.pdbx_strand_id
1 'polypeptide(L)'
;MPSDPIAKALAKFPVSQREALAETRARISAALPGAHEEIAWGMPAFLIGDDNVLCYSGFSDHNSLFPGAYVQEVLVKELAGFPTTKGTIHFDMDAAFPVPLLAKILKVRIAEINASYPKRGGQVREYYDNGHPKILGKMKDEKPEGAWEWFHKDGTHMRMGAYRSGKKTGEWTTFAADGSVTKVSTYK
;
A
#
# COMPACT_ATOMS: atom_id res chain seq x y z
N MET A 1 10.08 -25.79 6.28
CA MET A 1 9.98 -24.36 5.92
C MET A 1 8.61 -24.15 5.30
N PRO A 2 7.78 -23.18 5.75
CA PRO A 2 6.59 -22.85 4.98
C PRO A 2 7.06 -22.40 3.60
N SER A 3 6.59 -23.05 2.54
CA SER A 3 6.88 -22.62 1.17
C SER A 3 6.28 -21.24 0.94
N ASP A 4 7.04 -20.31 0.34
CA ASP A 4 6.53 -18.98 -0.02
C ASP A 4 5.22 -19.12 -0.81
N PRO A 5 4.06 -18.72 -0.26
CA PRO A 5 2.77 -18.87 -0.92
C PRO A 5 2.73 -18.16 -2.28
N ILE A 6 3.47 -17.05 -2.41
CA ILE A 6 3.58 -16.29 -3.64
C ILE A 6 4.36 -17.09 -4.68
N ALA A 7 5.53 -17.62 -4.32
CA ALA A 7 6.30 -18.49 -5.21
C ALA A 7 5.49 -19.71 -5.67
N LYS A 8 4.69 -20.31 -4.77
CA LYS A 8 3.77 -21.40 -5.12
C LYS A 8 2.69 -20.96 -6.12
N ALA A 9 2.11 -19.77 -5.94
CA ALA A 9 1.11 -19.23 -6.85
C ALA A 9 1.66 -18.97 -8.26
N LEU A 10 2.95 -18.62 -8.35
CA LEU A 10 3.64 -18.36 -9.62
C LEU A 10 4.19 -19.62 -10.29
N ALA A 11 4.47 -20.69 -9.54
CA ALA A 11 5.12 -21.91 -10.04
C ALA A 11 4.42 -22.59 -11.23
N LYS A 12 3.10 -22.37 -11.39
CA LYS A 12 2.28 -22.92 -12.47
C LYS A 12 2.55 -22.31 -13.87
N PHE A 13 3.20 -21.15 -13.94
CA PHE A 13 3.47 -20.47 -15.21
C PHE A 13 4.77 -20.96 -15.86
N PRO A 14 4.95 -20.83 -17.19
CA PRO A 14 6.22 -21.06 -17.87
C PRO A 14 7.38 -20.23 -17.28
N VAL A 15 8.62 -20.67 -17.49
CA VAL A 15 9.83 -20.07 -16.88
C VAL A 15 9.92 -18.57 -17.15
N SER A 16 9.85 -18.16 -18.42
CA SER A 16 9.93 -16.75 -18.83
C SER A 16 8.84 -15.89 -18.20
N GLN A 17 7.61 -16.41 -18.17
CA GLN A 17 6.49 -15.71 -17.55
C GLN A 17 6.65 -15.55 -16.03
N ARG A 18 7.20 -16.56 -15.35
CA ARG A 18 7.53 -16.45 -13.92
C ARG A 18 8.61 -15.41 -13.67
N GLU A 19 9.61 -15.32 -14.54
CA GLU A 19 10.68 -14.31 -14.43
C GLU A 19 10.11 -12.89 -14.58
N ALA A 20 9.26 -12.65 -15.59
CA ALA A 20 8.58 -11.37 -15.79
C ALA A 20 7.70 -10.97 -14.58
N LEU A 21 6.94 -11.92 -14.03
CA LEU A 21 6.11 -11.70 -12.83
C LEU A 21 6.96 -11.48 -11.58
N ALA A 22 8.07 -12.21 -11.41
CA ALA A 22 8.98 -12.04 -10.29
C ALA A 22 9.72 -10.70 -10.34
N GLU A 23 10.14 -10.25 -11.52
CA GLU A 23 10.74 -8.93 -11.69
C GLU A 23 9.70 -7.82 -11.45
N THR A 24 8.45 -8.01 -11.91
CA THR A 24 7.35 -7.08 -11.60
C THR A 24 7.11 -6.99 -10.09
N ARG A 25 7.06 -8.12 -9.37
CA ARG A 25 6.99 -8.20 -7.91
C ARG A 25 8.13 -7.41 -7.26
N ALA A 26 9.36 -7.60 -7.72
CA ALA A 26 10.53 -6.90 -7.18
C ALA A 26 10.44 -5.38 -7.39
N ARG A 27 9.98 -4.94 -8.58
CA ARG A 27 9.76 -3.51 -8.88
C ARG A 27 8.69 -2.90 -7.97
N ILE A 28 7.60 -3.62 -7.69
CA ILE A 28 6.56 -3.17 -6.75
C ILE A 28 7.13 -3.08 -5.34
N SER A 29 7.80 -4.11 -4.86
CA SER A 29 8.40 -4.15 -3.52
C SER A 29 9.39 -3.01 -3.30
N ALA A 30 10.24 -2.72 -4.30
CA ALA A 30 11.19 -1.61 -4.23
C ALA A 30 10.50 -0.23 -4.19
N ALA A 31 9.39 -0.07 -4.91
CA ALA A 31 8.63 1.19 -4.94
C ALA A 31 7.72 1.37 -3.70
N LEU A 32 7.37 0.27 -3.02
CA LEU A 32 6.38 0.24 -1.95
C LEU A 32 6.91 -0.48 -0.69
N PRO A 33 8.01 0.00 -0.08
CA PRO A 33 8.62 -0.63 1.09
C PRO A 33 7.71 -0.68 2.34
N GLY A 34 6.66 0.15 2.41
CA GLY A 34 5.68 0.10 3.48
C GLY A 34 4.57 -0.94 3.30
N ALA A 35 4.57 -1.69 2.20
CA ALA A 35 3.59 -2.76 1.96
C ALA A 35 4.09 -4.12 2.42
N HIS A 36 3.14 -5.03 2.63
CA HIS A 36 3.38 -6.46 2.81
C HIS A 36 2.63 -7.25 1.74
N GLU A 37 3.01 -8.51 1.57
CA GLU A 37 2.47 -9.40 0.55
C GLU A 37 1.58 -10.49 1.14
N GLU A 38 0.46 -10.75 0.48
CA GLU A 38 -0.45 -11.84 0.83
C GLU A 38 -1.04 -12.50 -0.43
N ILE A 39 -1.77 -13.60 -0.24
CA ILE A 39 -2.62 -14.17 -1.29
C ILE A 39 -4.05 -13.66 -1.09
N ALA A 40 -4.51 -12.82 -2.02
CA ALA A 40 -5.88 -12.33 -2.05
C ALA A 40 -6.58 -12.85 -3.31
N TRP A 41 -7.77 -13.43 -3.16
CA TRP A 41 -8.53 -14.05 -4.26
C TRP A 41 -7.71 -15.06 -5.10
N GLY A 42 -6.78 -15.78 -4.46
CA GLY A 42 -5.90 -16.74 -5.13
C GLY A 42 -4.74 -16.13 -5.92
N MET A 43 -4.50 -14.83 -5.80
CA MET A 43 -3.42 -14.11 -6.48
C MET A 43 -2.49 -13.42 -5.48
N PRO A 44 -1.19 -13.30 -5.82
CA PRO A 44 -0.29 -12.39 -5.12
C PRO A 44 -0.82 -10.96 -5.05
N ALA A 45 -0.73 -10.36 -3.87
CA ALA A 45 -1.26 -9.03 -3.57
C ALA A 45 -0.30 -8.23 -2.69
N PHE A 46 -0.23 -6.92 -2.92
CA PHE A 46 0.44 -5.96 -2.05
C PHE A 46 -0.60 -5.15 -1.27
N LEU A 47 -0.42 -5.07 0.05
CA LEU A 47 -1.34 -4.39 0.97
C LEU A 47 -0.59 -3.36 1.83
N ILE A 48 -1.27 -2.25 2.14
CA ILE A 48 -0.84 -1.27 3.15
C ILE A 48 -1.89 -1.24 4.26
N GLY A 49 -1.50 -1.53 5.50
CA GLY A 49 -2.48 -1.85 6.54
C GLY A 49 -3.42 -2.98 6.08
N ASP A 50 -4.72 -2.71 5.95
CA ASP A 50 -5.68 -3.69 5.44
C ASP A 50 -6.16 -3.37 4.01
N ASP A 51 -5.64 -2.31 3.39
CA ASP A 51 -6.06 -1.89 2.06
C ASP A 51 -5.22 -2.58 0.99
N ASN A 52 -5.91 -3.28 0.08
CA ASN A 52 -5.28 -3.82 -1.12
C ASN A 52 -4.84 -2.69 -2.04
N VAL A 53 -3.53 -2.59 -2.29
CA VAL A 53 -2.97 -1.65 -3.26
C VAL A 53 -3.17 -2.22 -4.65
N LEU A 54 -2.63 -3.41 -4.91
CA LEU A 54 -2.86 -4.12 -6.16
C LEU A 54 -2.65 -5.63 -5.99
N CYS A 55 -3.24 -6.39 -6.91
CA CYS A 55 -2.85 -7.77 -7.16
C CYS A 55 -2.10 -7.90 -8.49
N TYR A 56 -1.41 -9.02 -8.69
CA TYR A 56 -0.82 -9.36 -9.98
C TYR A 56 -0.87 -10.87 -10.25
N SER A 57 -1.00 -11.28 -11.51
CA SER A 57 -0.99 -12.71 -11.89
C SER A 57 -0.72 -12.91 -13.38
N GLY A 58 -0.34 -14.14 -13.75
CA GLY A 58 -0.21 -14.57 -15.13
C GLY A 58 -1.49 -15.23 -15.66
N PHE A 59 -1.66 -15.20 -16.97
CA PHE A 59 -2.71 -15.84 -17.76
C PHE A 59 -2.09 -16.57 -18.97
N SER A 60 -2.91 -17.23 -19.79
CA SER A 60 -2.44 -18.06 -20.90
C SER A 60 -1.67 -17.29 -21.99
N ASP A 61 -1.96 -16.00 -22.15
CA ASP A 61 -1.47 -15.15 -23.26
C ASP A 61 -0.99 -13.76 -22.79
N HIS A 62 -1.08 -13.45 -21.49
CA HIS A 62 -0.64 -12.18 -20.92
C HIS A 62 -0.37 -12.30 -19.42
N ASN A 63 0.17 -11.25 -18.82
CA ASN A 63 0.15 -11.00 -17.39
C ASN A 63 -0.80 -9.85 -17.05
N SER A 64 -1.27 -9.75 -15.82
CA SER A 64 -2.17 -8.68 -15.39
C SER A 64 -1.76 -8.04 -14.07
N LEU A 65 -1.95 -6.71 -14.01
CA LEU A 65 -2.02 -5.93 -12.78
C LEU A 65 -3.48 -5.57 -12.48
N PHE A 66 -3.86 -5.62 -11.21
CA PHE A 66 -5.21 -5.30 -10.75
C PHE A 66 -5.19 -4.12 -9.76
N PRO A 67 -4.96 -2.88 -10.23
CA PRO A 67 -4.88 -1.71 -9.35
C PRO A 67 -6.25 -1.05 -9.09
N GLY A 68 -7.34 -1.60 -9.63
CA GLY A 68 -8.68 -1.02 -9.50
C GLY A 68 -9.03 -0.05 -10.63
N ALA A 69 -10.34 0.21 -10.80
CA ALA A 69 -10.87 0.95 -11.95
C ALA A 69 -10.50 2.45 -11.93
N TYR A 70 -10.44 3.07 -10.75
CA TYR A 70 -10.12 4.49 -10.61
C TYR A 70 -8.73 4.83 -11.16
N VAL A 71 -7.74 3.94 -11.01
CA VAL A 71 -6.42 4.13 -11.61
C VAL A 71 -6.49 4.27 -13.13
N GLN A 72 -7.37 3.50 -13.77
CA GLN A 72 -7.55 3.55 -15.22
C GLN A 72 -8.24 4.84 -15.66
N GLU A 73 -9.21 5.32 -14.87
CA GLU A 73 -9.90 6.60 -15.11
C GLU A 73 -8.95 7.79 -15.02
N VAL A 74 -7.95 7.74 -14.13
CA VAL A 74 -6.96 8.80 -13.95
C VAL A 74 -5.83 8.73 -14.98
N LEU A 75 -5.36 7.53 -15.34
CA LEU A 75 -4.17 7.32 -16.19
C LEU A 75 -4.50 6.92 -17.64
N VAL A 76 -5.65 7.35 -18.16
CA VAL A 76 -6.14 6.97 -19.51
C VAL A 76 -5.06 7.16 -20.59
N LYS A 77 -4.36 8.30 -20.58
CA LYS A 77 -3.34 8.61 -21.61
C LYS A 77 -2.11 7.74 -21.47
N GLU A 78 -1.62 7.54 -20.26
CA GLU A 78 -0.47 6.69 -19.98
C GLU A 78 -0.71 5.20 -20.26
N LEU A 79 -1.97 4.76 -20.16
CA LEU A 79 -2.37 3.37 -20.40
C LEU A 79 -2.74 3.08 -21.85
N ALA A 80 -2.72 4.06 -22.75
CA ALA A 80 -3.15 3.89 -24.14
C ALA A 80 -2.40 2.78 -24.92
N GLY A 81 -1.19 2.42 -24.49
CA GLY A 81 -0.39 1.34 -25.07
C GLY A 81 -0.65 -0.05 -24.47
N PHE A 82 -1.54 -0.19 -23.49
CA PHE A 82 -1.80 -1.43 -22.78
C PHE A 82 -3.25 -1.89 -23.00
N PRO A 83 -3.49 -3.18 -23.28
CA PRO A 83 -4.83 -3.73 -23.21
C PRO A 83 -5.38 -3.62 -21.78
N THR A 84 -6.63 -3.21 -21.64
CA THR A 84 -7.27 -3.04 -20.33
C THR A 84 -8.68 -3.61 -20.33
N THR A 85 -9.08 -4.15 -19.19
CA THR A 85 -10.49 -4.39 -18.82
C THR A 85 -10.80 -3.63 -17.52
N LYS A 86 -12.06 -3.57 -17.07
CA LYS A 86 -12.42 -2.78 -15.88
C LYS A 86 -11.61 -3.23 -14.64
N GLY A 87 -10.76 -2.34 -14.16
CA GLY A 87 -9.88 -2.54 -12.99
C GLY A 87 -8.58 -3.31 -13.26
N THR A 88 -8.29 -3.65 -14.52
CA THR A 88 -7.19 -4.56 -14.88
C THR A 88 -6.37 -4.03 -16.06
N ILE A 89 -5.06 -4.10 -15.94
CA ILE A 89 -4.09 -3.72 -16.99
C ILE A 89 -3.33 -4.97 -17.39
N HIS A 90 -3.39 -5.34 -18.67
CA HIS A 90 -2.66 -6.49 -19.20
C HIS A 90 -1.27 -6.04 -19.67
N PHE A 91 -0.26 -6.89 -19.51
CA PHE A 91 1.09 -6.69 -20.01
C PHE A 91 1.67 -7.99 -20.54
N ASP A 92 2.82 -7.89 -21.21
CA ASP A 92 3.47 -9.02 -21.88
C ASP A 92 3.72 -10.20 -20.92
N MET A 93 3.62 -11.42 -21.43
CA MET A 93 3.94 -12.64 -20.68
C MET A 93 5.40 -12.65 -20.24
N ASP A 94 6.32 -12.23 -21.11
CA ASP A 94 7.76 -12.43 -20.96
C ASP A 94 8.50 -11.14 -20.60
N ALA A 95 7.79 -10.01 -20.40
CA ALA A 95 8.39 -8.74 -19.98
C ALA A 95 7.74 -8.18 -18.72
N ALA A 96 8.56 -7.73 -17.78
CA ALA A 96 8.08 -7.12 -16.54
C ALA A 96 7.45 -5.74 -16.74
N PHE A 97 6.48 -5.39 -15.89
CA PHE A 97 5.73 -4.15 -16.03
C PHE A 97 6.61 -2.89 -15.91
N PRO A 98 6.50 -1.89 -16.80
CA PRO A 98 7.44 -0.77 -16.85
C PRO A 98 7.47 0.09 -15.58
N VAL A 99 8.67 0.34 -15.06
CA VAL A 99 8.89 1.09 -13.81
C VAL A 99 8.24 2.48 -13.80
N PRO A 100 8.35 3.33 -14.85
CA PRO A 100 7.77 4.67 -14.81
C PRO A 100 6.24 4.66 -14.69
N LEU A 101 5.59 3.71 -15.37
CA LEU A 101 4.14 3.57 -15.32
C LEU A 101 3.69 2.93 -14.01
N LEU A 102 4.45 1.95 -13.50
CA LEU A 102 4.20 1.36 -12.19
C LEU A 102 4.19 2.41 -11.08
N ALA A 103 5.17 3.31 -11.07
CA ALA A 103 5.25 4.39 -10.08
C ALA A 103 4.03 5.31 -10.13
N LYS A 104 3.54 5.65 -11.33
CA LYS A 104 2.30 6.43 -11.49
C LYS A 104 1.07 5.69 -10.97
N ILE A 105 0.94 4.40 -11.29
CA ILE A 105 -0.15 3.54 -10.81
C ILE A 105 -0.18 3.51 -9.29
N LEU A 106 0.96 3.21 -8.64
CA LEU A 106 1.06 3.15 -7.18
C LEU A 106 0.70 4.48 -6.54
N LYS A 107 1.20 5.60 -7.08
CA LYS A 107 0.88 6.94 -6.57
C LYS A 107 -0.62 7.24 -6.62
N VAL A 108 -1.28 6.96 -7.74
CA VAL A 108 -2.73 7.18 -7.89
C VAL A 108 -3.49 6.29 -6.92
N ARG A 109 -3.07 5.02 -6.81
CA ARG A 109 -3.74 4.05 -5.95
C ARG A 109 -3.65 4.41 -4.48
N ILE A 110 -2.49 4.85 -4.00
CA ILE A 110 -2.30 5.29 -2.62
C ILE A 110 -3.13 6.56 -2.35
N ALA A 111 -3.20 7.49 -3.30
CA ALA A 111 -4.04 8.68 -3.17
C ALA A 111 -5.54 8.31 -3.05
N GLU A 112 -6.00 7.35 -3.85
CA GLU A 112 -7.36 6.81 -3.74
C GLU A 112 -7.62 6.15 -2.38
N ILE A 113 -6.69 5.33 -1.90
CA ILE A 113 -6.77 4.71 -0.56
C ILE A 113 -6.86 5.79 0.51
N ASN A 114 -5.97 6.79 0.49
CA ASN A 114 -5.99 7.91 1.44
C ASN A 114 -7.32 8.67 1.40
N ALA A 115 -7.88 8.91 0.21
CA ALA A 115 -9.16 9.59 0.04
C ALA A 115 -10.35 8.78 0.57
N SER A 116 -10.20 7.46 0.75
CA SER A 116 -11.22 6.60 1.34
C SER A 116 -11.26 6.63 2.88
N TYR A 117 -10.29 7.29 3.51
CA TYR A 117 -10.26 7.51 4.95
C TYR A 117 -10.85 8.88 5.33
N PRO A 118 -11.52 9.01 6.50
CA PRO A 118 -11.75 7.94 7.48
C PRO A 118 -12.78 6.92 7.00
N LYS A 119 -12.55 5.64 7.29
CA LYS A 119 -13.50 4.57 6.95
C LYS A 119 -14.68 4.59 7.93
N ARG A 120 -15.77 3.90 7.55
CA ARG A 120 -16.89 3.64 8.46
C ARG A 120 -16.39 2.97 9.75
N GLY A 121 -16.78 3.51 10.90
CA GLY A 121 -16.22 3.11 12.21
C GLY A 121 -15.12 4.03 12.74
N GLY A 122 -14.79 5.09 12.00
CA GLY A 122 -13.92 6.17 12.45
C GLY A 122 -12.43 5.88 12.36
N GLN A 123 -12.02 4.78 11.73
CA GLN A 123 -10.61 4.49 11.51
C GLN A 123 -10.00 5.58 10.62
N VAL A 124 -8.88 6.17 11.06
CA VAL A 124 -8.12 7.16 10.33
C VAL A 124 -6.79 6.54 9.97
N ARG A 125 -6.49 6.52 8.67
CA ARG A 125 -5.15 6.21 8.15
C ARG A 125 -4.83 7.18 7.03
N GLU A 126 -3.57 7.58 6.97
CA GLU A 126 -2.98 8.27 5.83
C GLU A 126 -1.62 7.65 5.59
N TYR A 127 -1.27 7.41 4.32
CA TYR A 127 -0.02 6.79 3.92
C TYR A 127 0.81 7.74 3.03
N TYR A 128 2.13 7.62 3.13
CA TYR A 128 3.05 8.19 2.15
C TYR A 128 3.00 7.43 0.83
N ASP A 129 3.55 8.03 -0.23
CA ASP A 129 3.62 7.44 -1.59
C ASP A 129 4.44 6.14 -1.69
N ASN A 130 5.23 5.81 -0.66
CA ASN A 130 5.98 4.57 -0.52
C ASN A 130 5.26 3.51 0.33
N GLY A 131 4.01 3.77 0.72
CA GLY A 131 3.16 2.86 1.47
C GLY A 131 3.37 2.87 2.98
N HIS A 132 4.37 3.57 3.52
CA HIS A 132 4.51 3.70 4.96
C HIS A 132 3.35 4.53 5.53
N PRO A 133 2.86 4.18 6.74
CA PRO A 133 1.88 5.02 7.41
C PRO A 133 2.49 6.42 7.62
N LYS A 134 1.64 7.43 7.52
CA LYS A 134 1.92 8.82 7.90
C LYS A 134 1.15 9.17 9.17
N ILE A 135 -0.09 8.71 9.26
CA ILE A 135 -0.98 8.88 10.41
C ILE A 135 -1.78 7.60 10.61
N LEU A 136 -1.88 7.13 11.85
CA LEU A 136 -2.81 6.10 12.29
C LEU A 136 -3.59 6.62 13.50
N GLY A 137 -4.90 6.36 13.54
CA GLY A 137 -5.73 6.74 14.67
C GLY A 137 -7.18 6.34 14.52
N LYS A 138 -8.01 6.81 15.45
CA LYS A 138 -9.45 6.60 15.42
C LYS A 138 -10.22 7.85 15.85
N MET A 139 -11.35 8.07 15.21
CA MET A 139 -12.36 9.05 15.54
C MET A 139 -13.55 8.36 16.18
N LYS A 140 -14.13 8.98 17.20
CA LYS A 140 -15.39 8.60 17.83
C LYS A 140 -16.17 9.88 18.10
N ASP A 141 -17.44 9.92 17.71
CA ASP A 141 -18.31 11.11 17.87
C ASP A 141 -17.65 12.39 17.34
N GLU A 142 -17.09 12.29 16.12
CA GLU A 142 -16.36 13.35 15.41
C GLU A 142 -15.11 13.88 16.13
N LYS A 143 -14.60 13.15 17.13
CA LYS A 143 -13.43 13.53 17.93
C LYS A 143 -12.35 12.45 17.91
N PRO A 144 -11.05 12.82 17.96
CA PRO A 144 -9.97 11.88 18.16
C PRO A 144 -10.14 11.05 19.44
N GLU A 145 -9.93 9.75 19.33
CA GLU A 145 -10.11 8.78 20.42
C GLU A 145 -9.04 7.69 20.35
N GLY A 146 -8.56 7.23 21.51
CA GLY A 146 -7.59 6.15 21.60
C GLY A 146 -6.18 6.56 21.16
N ALA A 147 -5.39 5.57 20.76
CA ALA A 147 -4.02 5.77 20.29
C ALA A 147 -3.99 6.52 18.95
N TRP A 148 -3.04 7.44 18.84
CA TRP A 148 -2.74 8.19 17.63
C TRP A 148 -1.23 8.21 17.41
N GLU A 149 -0.84 7.91 16.19
CA GLU A 149 0.54 7.73 15.79
C GLU A 149 0.78 8.47 14.48
N TRP A 150 1.90 9.18 14.43
CA TRP A 150 2.44 9.84 13.26
C TRP A 150 3.82 9.29 13.00
N PHE A 151 4.17 9.17 11.73
CA PHE A 151 5.38 8.51 11.28
C PHE A 151 6.12 9.43 10.30
N HIS A 152 7.43 9.24 10.23
CA HIS A 152 8.27 9.77 9.17
C HIS A 152 8.13 8.92 7.90
N LYS A 153 8.63 9.44 6.77
CA LYS A 153 8.49 8.78 5.47
C LYS A 153 9.21 7.42 5.39
N ASP A 154 10.22 7.19 6.23
CA ASP A 154 10.93 5.91 6.35
C ASP A 154 10.20 4.88 7.25
N GLY A 155 9.03 5.24 7.80
CA GLY A 155 8.24 4.40 8.68
C GLY A 155 8.63 4.49 10.16
N THR A 156 9.64 5.27 10.54
CA THR A 156 9.95 5.51 11.96
C THR A 156 8.90 6.39 12.62
N HIS A 157 8.69 6.24 13.93
CA HIS A 157 7.74 7.11 14.64
C HIS A 157 8.23 8.55 14.61
N MET A 158 7.31 9.47 14.31
CA MET A 158 7.50 10.92 14.50
C MET A 158 6.87 11.37 15.80
N ARG A 159 5.68 10.85 16.12
CA ARG A 159 4.93 11.21 17.31
C ARG A 159 3.92 10.13 17.66
N MET A 160 3.69 9.91 18.95
CA MET A 160 2.59 9.07 19.40
C MET A 160 1.99 9.60 20.70
N GLY A 161 0.75 9.22 20.96
CA GLY A 161 0.04 9.50 22.21
C GLY A 161 -1.40 9.05 22.12
N ALA A 162 -2.21 9.44 23.11
CA ALA A 162 -3.62 9.10 23.13
C ALA A 162 -4.53 10.33 23.23
N TYR A 163 -5.73 10.19 22.68
CA TYR A 163 -6.84 11.10 22.92
C TYR A 163 -7.98 10.40 23.67
N ARG A 164 -8.67 11.18 24.50
CA ARG A 164 -9.96 10.82 25.09
C ARG A 164 -10.95 11.94 24.78
N SER A 165 -11.97 11.63 23.99
CA SER A 165 -12.99 12.60 23.57
C SER A 165 -12.39 13.89 22.99
N GLY A 166 -11.38 13.75 22.13
CA GLY A 166 -10.69 14.84 21.45
C GLY A 166 -9.64 15.59 22.28
N LYS A 167 -9.42 15.23 23.54
CA LYS A 167 -8.37 15.82 24.39
C LYS A 167 -7.19 14.88 24.52
N LYS A 168 -5.97 15.42 24.41
CA LYS A 168 -4.74 14.66 24.67
C LYS A 168 -4.77 14.12 26.10
N THR A 169 -4.42 12.86 26.26
CA THR A 169 -4.36 12.18 27.56
C THR A 169 -3.14 11.28 27.62
N GLY A 170 -2.63 11.04 28.82
CA GLY A 170 -1.47 10.20 29.05
C GLY A 170 -0.19 10.80 28.49
N GLU A 171 0.78 9.93 28.22
CA GLU A 171 2.07 10.32 27.68
C GLU A 171 2.00 10.59 26.18
N TRP A 172 2.69 11.64 25.76
CA TRP A 172 2.91 12.00 24.37
C TRP A 172 4.39 12.09 24.11
N THR A 173 4.85 11.31 23.14
CA THR A 173 6.27 11.20 22.80
C THR A 173 6.48 11.66 21.36
N THR A 174 7.51 12.49 21.15
CA THR A 174 7.95 12.97 19.85
C THR A 174 9.37 12.48 19.61
N PHE A 175 9.65 12.04 18.40
CA PHE A 175 10.92 11.42 18.02
C PHE A 175 11.54 12.17 16.83
N ALA A 176 12.87 12.23 16.81
CA ALA A 176 13.62 12.66 15.64
C ALA A 176 13.60 11.55 14.55
N ALA A 177 14.11 11.86 13.37
CA ALA A 177 14.15 10.91 12.25
C ALA A 177 15.06 9.69 12.50
N ASP A 178 16.03 9.80 13.42
CA ASP A 178 16.86 8.67 13.86
C ASP A 178 16.17 7.79 14.92
N GLY A 179 14.91 8.10 15.26
CA GLY A 179 14.14 7.41 16.28
C GLY A 179 14.43 7.85 17.72
N SER A 180 15.35 8.79 17.95
CA SER A 180 15.64 9.29 19.29
C SER A 180 14.49 10.14 19.85
N VAL A 181 14.20 10.00 21.14
CA VAL A 181 13.16 10.79 21.82
C VAL A 181 13.61 12.23 21.95
N THR A 182 12.85 13.16 21.38
CA THR A 182 13.12 14.61 21.47
C THR A 182 12.26 15.30 22.52
N LYS A 183 11.06 14.76 22.79
CA LYS A 183 10.13 15.34 23.75
C LYS A 183 9.16 14.32 24.31
N VAL A 184 9.00 14.35 25.63
CA VAL A 184 7.91 13.66 26.34
C VAL A 184 7.04 14.71 27.03
N SER A 185 5.72 14.54 27.00
CA SER A 185 4.77 15.42 27.68
C SER A 185 3.60 14.62 28.21
N THR A 186 3.19 14.88 29.44
CA THR A 186 2.08 14.16 30.08
C THR A 186 0.86 15.06 30.18
N TYR A 187 -0.28 14.55 29.71
CA TYR A 187 -1.56 15.25 29.73
C TYR A 187 -2.54 14.52 30.66
N LYS A 188 -3.31 15.31 31.42
CA LYS A 188 -4.38 14.80 32.28
C LYS A 188 -5.59 14.41 31.44
#